data_AF-A0AAV7TD90-F1
#
_entry.id   AF-A0AAV7TD90-F1
#
_cell.length_a   1.000
_cell.length_b   1.000
_cell.length_c   1.000
_cell.angle_alpha   90.00
_cell.angle_beta   90.00
_cell.angle_gamma   90.00
#
_symmetry.space_group_name_H-M   'P 1'
#
loop_
_entity.id
_entity.type
_entity.pdbx_description
1 polymer ?
#
loop_
_entity_poly.entity_id
_entity_poly.type
_entity_poly.pdbx_seq_one_letter_code
_entity_poly.pdbx_strand_id
1 'polypeptide(L)'
;MVHNHEQAQKESRKAKLANRQLQLSIKKGVKSCQDIGTCIASMETRTEELETEVRATTAQTVAQGQPISDIQLKLEDAENRQRRNNLRDQGIAEGLEGQDTRAYVASLFKKAFPDLIEWNWEIEIQRAHRFPLMRKKQTLDTSREQIYPQAIIVYFGNFLLRQVVFERAPPNSKMTVEGVSFFTRPDFAHDTVERR
;
A
#
# COMPACT_ATOMS: atom_id res chain seq x y z
N MET A 1 -7.07 -26.63 95.04
CA MET A 1 -6.50 -27.49 93.97
C MET A 1 -7.48 -27.83 92.85
N VAL A 2 -8.80 -27.93 93.09
CA VAL A 2 -9.81 -28.30 92.06
C VAL A 2 -10.01 -27.21 90.98
N HIS A 3 -9.98 -25.93 91.35
CA HIS A 3 -10.21 -24.82 90.41
C HIS A 3 -9.12 -24.68 89.32
N ASN A 4 -7.85 -24.90 89.68
CA ASN A 4 -6.73 -24.90 88.72
C ASN A 4 -6.82 -26.08 87.74
N HIS A 5 -7.35 -27.23 88.16
CA HIS A 5 -7.51 -28.38 87.28
C HIS A 5 -8.60 -28.16 86.23
N GLU A 6 -9.71 -27.50 86.61
CA GLU A 6 -10.80 -27.18 85.70
C GLU A 6 -10.42 -26.08 84.68
N GLN A 7 -9.63 -25.08 85.10
CA GLN A 7 -9.07 -24.07 84.20
C GLN A 7 -8.10 -24.69 83.19
N ALA A 8 -7.18 -25.56 83.63
CA ALA A 8 -6.26 -26.27 82.74
C ALA A 8 -6.99 -27.19 81.74
N GLN A 9 -8.10 -27.83 82.14
CA GLN A 9 -8.93 -28.62 81.24
C GLN A 9 -9.66 -27.75 80.20
N LYS A 10 -10.16 -26.57 80.58
CA LYS A 10 -10.79 -25.61 79.65
C LYS A 10 -9.78 -25.05 78.64
N GLU A 11 -8.58 -24.72 79.08
CA GLU A 11 -7.49 -24.26 78.21
C GLU A 11 -7.01 -25.35 77.26
N SER A 12 -6.87 -26.60 77.74
CA SER A 12 -6.53 -27.75 76.90
C SER A 12 -7.59 -28.01 75.82
N ARG A 13 -8.88 -27.88 76.15
CA ARG A 13 -9.98 -28.00 75.17
C ARG A 13 -9.95 -26.88 74.14
N LYS A 14 -9.71 -25.63 74.58
CA LYS A 14 -9.59 -24.46 73.69
C LYS A 14 -8.39 -24.60 72.74
N ALA A 15 -7.25 -25.08 73.23
CA ALA A 15 -6.06 -25.36 72.43
C ALA A 15 -6.30 -26.49 71.41
N LYS A 16 -7.00 -27.56 71.78
CA LYS A 16 -7.40 -28.64 70.85
C LYS A 16 -8.34 -28.13 69.75
N LEU A 17 -9.29 -27.26 70.10
CA LEU A 17 -10.21 -26.65 69.14
C LEU A 17 -9.47 -25.74 68.16
N ALA A 18 -8.56 -24.89 68.65
CA ALA A 18 -7.73 -24.01 67.84
C ALA A 18 -6.80 -24.80 66.90
N ASN A 19 -6.18 -25.87 67.39
CA ASN A 19 -5.35 -26.75 66.56
C ASN A 19 -6.18 -27.44 65.47
N ARG A 20 -7.38 -27.93 65.78
CA ARG A 20 -8.31 -28.47 64.77
C ARG A 20 -8.69 -27.41 63.71
N GLN A 21 -8.91 -26.17 64.11
CA GLN A 21 -9.23 -25.09 63.19
C GLN A 21 -8.03 -24.71 62.30
N LEU A 22 -6.82 -24.68 62.85
CA LEU A 22 -5.58 -24.51 62.09
C LEU A 22 -5.39 -25.65 61.07
N GLN A 23 -5.61 -26.90 61.46
CA GLN A 23 -5.53 -28.06 60.56
C GLN A 23 -6.53 -27.96 59.40
N LEU A 24 -7.75 -27.47 59.66
CA LEU A 24 -8.74 -27.24 58.61
C LEU A 24 -8.32 -26.10 57.66
N SER A 25 -7.76 -25.01 58.18
CA SER A 25 -7.25 -23.91 57.36
C SER A 25 -6.06 -24.34 56.51
N ILE A 26 -5.12 -25.12 57.07
CA ILE A 26 -3.99 -25.71 56.33
C ILE A 26 -4.51 -26.62 55.21
N LYS A 27 -5.49 -27.49 55.49
CA LYS A 27 -6.06 -28.38 54.48
C LYS A 27 -6.74 -27.60 53.34
N LYS A 28 -7.43 -26.50 53.65
CA LYS A 28 -8.01 -25.61 52.63
C LYS A 28 -6.91 -24.92 51.81
N GLY A 29 -5.86 -24.43 52.47
CA GLY A 29 -4.69 -23.83 51.81
C GLY A 29 -4.01 -24.80 50.84
N VAL A 30 -3.75 -26.05 51.28
CA VAL A 30 -3.17 -27.09 50.44
C VAL A 30 -4.03 -27.37 49.21
N LYS A 31 -5.35 -27.47 49.37
CA LYS A 31 -6.26 -27.67 48.23
C LYS A 31 -6.20 -26.49 47.25
N SER A 32 -6.22 -25.26 47.75
CA SER A 32 -6.10 -24.07 46.90
C SER A 32 -4.77 -24.04 46.15
N CYS A 33 -3.66 -24.44 46.79
CA CYS A 33 -2.36 -24.54 46.12
C CYS A 33 -2.35 -25.62 45.03
N GLN A 34 -3.06 -26.74 45.24
CA GLN A 34 -3.23 -27.78 44.22
C GLN A 34 -4.03 -27.27 43.02
N ASP A 35 -5.13 -26.55 43.26
CA ASP A 35 -5.97 -25.96 42.21
C ASP A 35 -5.20 -24.88 41.42
N ILE A 36 -4.35 -24.10 42.09
CA ILE A 36 -3.46 -23.14 41.41
C ILE A 36 -2.41 -23.89 40.58
N GLY A 37 -1.83 -24.97 41.10
CA GLY A 37 -0.84 -25.77 40.37
C GLY A 37 -1.38 -26.36 39.07
N THR A 38 -2.62 -26.85 39.06
CA THR A 38 -3.25 -27.37 37.84
C THR A 38 -3.58 -26.25 36.85
N CYS A 39 -3.99 -25.07 37.34
CA CYS A 39 -4.22 -23.90 36.51
C CYS A 39 -2.92 -23.44 35.83
N ILE A 40 -1.81 -23.35 36.59
CA ILE A 40 -0.49 -22.98 36.06
C ILE A 40 -0.05 -23.98 34.99
N ALA A 41 -0.15 -25.28 35.24
CA ALA A 41 0.22 -26.30 34.25
C ALA A 41 -0.59 -26.16 32.94
N SER A 42 -1.90 -25.88 33.05
CA SER A 42 -2.74 -25.62 31.87
C SER A 42 -2.33 -24.33 31.14
N MET A 43 -1.94 -23.28 31.87
CA MET A 43 -1.45 -22.03 31.26
C MET A 43 -0.10 -22.21 30.57
N GLU A 44 0.80 -23.03 31.12
CA GLU A 44 2.09 -23.35 30.53
C GLU A 44 1.91 -24.05 29.18
N THR A 45 1.08 -25.10 29.12
CA THR A 45 0.78 -25.80 27.86
C THR A 45 0.19 -24.86 26.81
N ARG A 46 -0.76 -23.99 27.20
CA ARG A 46 -1.33 -23.00 26.28
C ARG A 46 -0.31 -21.99 25.79
N THR A 47 0.63 -21.58 26.65
CA THR A 47 1.72 -20.67 26.28
C THR A 47 2.65 -21.34 25.27
N GLU A 48 3.02 -22.60 25.51
CA GLU A 48 3.85 -23.37 24.58
C GLU A 48 3.18 -23.52 23.21
N GLU A 49 1.89 -23.88 23.18
CA GLU A 49 1.10 -23.96 21.95
C GLU A 49 1.09 -22.62 21.19
N LEU A 50 0.78 -21.52 21.89
CA LEU A 50 0.77 -20.18 21.28
C LEU A 50 2.15 -19.76 20.76
N GLU A 51 3.23 -20.05 21.49
CA GLU A 51 4.57 -19.76 21.03
C GLU A 51 4.93 -20.55 19.77
N THR A 52 4.51 -21.81 19.67
CA THR A 52 4.73 -22.61 18.46
C THR A 52 3.95 -22.06 17.26
N GLU A 53 2.70 -21.63 17.47
CA GLU A 53 1.87 -21.04 16.42
C GLU A 53 2.43 -19.69 15.95
N VAL A 54 2.88 -18.83 16.88
CA VAL A 54 3.52 -17.56 16.57
C VAL A 54 4.80 -17.79 15.78
N ARG A 55 5.64 -18.74 16.18
CA ARG A 55 6.86 -19.11 15.42
C ARG A 55 6.52 -19.60 14.00
N ALA A 56 5.50 -20.43 13.85
CA ALA A 56 5.06 -20.91 12.54
C ALA A 56 4.53 -19.77 11.64
N THR A 57 3.68 -18.90 12.18
CA THR A 57 3.07 -17.79 11.45
C THR A 57 4.09 -16.74 11.04
N THR A 58 5.03 -16.42 11.93
CA THR A 58 6.13 -15.49 11.62
C THR A 58 7.05 -16.05 10.54
N ALA A 59 7.39 -17.35 10.61
CA ALA A 59 8.16 -18.01 9.55
C ALA A 59 7.43 -17.98 8.20
N GLN A 60 6.12 -18.25 8.18
CA GLN A 60 5.31 -18.18 6.96
C GLN A 60 5.25 -16.77 6.39
N THR A 61 5.08 -15.75 7.24
CA THR A 61 5.02 -14.34 6.83
C THR A 61 6.35 -13.91 6.19
N VAL A 62 7.48 -14.29 6.80
CA VAL A 62 8.81 -14.01 6.25
C VAL A 62 9.01 -14.75 4.92
N ALA A 63 8.59 -16.02 4.84
CA ALA A 63 8.68 -16.81 3.61
C ALA A 63 7.83 -16.23 2.46
N GLN A 64 6.70 -15.58 2.77
CA GLN A 64 5.84 -14.91 1.80
C GLN A 64 6.36 -13.53 1.36
N GLY A 65 7.27 -12.90 2.12
CA GLY A 65 7.81 -11.59 1.76
C GLY A 65 8.58 -11.58 0.43
N GLN A 66 9.41 -12.59 0.21
CA GLN A 66 10.18 -12.74 -1.04
C GLN A 66 9.30 -12.89 -2.29
N PRO A 67 8.35 -13.85 -2.37
CA PRO A 67 7.52 -14.00 -3.56
C PRO A 67 6.62 -12.80 -3.81
N ILE A 68 6.16 -12.09 -2.76
CA ILE A 68 5.40 -10.85 -2.94
C ILE A 68 6.28 -9.79 -3.62
N SER A 69 7.52 -9.62 -3.16
CA SER A 69 8.47 -8.68 -3.78
C SER A 69 8.76 -9.05 -5.23
N ASP A 70 8.97 -10.34 -5.53
CA ASP A 70 9.19 -10.83 -6.89
C ASP A 70 7.98 -10.55 -7.81
N ILE A 71 6.76 -10.73 -7.30
CA ILE A 71 5.54 -10.45 -8.04
C ILE A 71 5.40 -8.95 -8.29
N GLN A 72 5.71 -8.10 -7.30
CA GLN A 72 5.69 -6.65 -7.48
C GLN A 72 6.66 -6.19 -8.57
N LEU A 73 7.89 -6.72 -8.58
CA LEU A 73 8.87 -6.41 -9.61
C LEU A 73 8.43 -6.87 -11.02
N LYS A 74 7.85 -8.08 -11.12
CA LYS A 74 7.31 -8.59 -12.39
C LYS A 74 6.12 -7.79 -12.88
N LEU A 75 5.24 -7.36 -11.97
CA LEU A 75 4.09 -6.53 -12.30
C LEU A 75 4.54 -5.15 -12.79
N GLU A 76 5.50 -4.52 -12.11
CA GLU A 76 6.06 -3.23 -12.53
C GLU A 76 6.71 -3.32 -13.92
N ASP A 77 7.51 -4.35 -14.18
CA ASP A 77 8.12 -4.56 -15.50
C ASP A 77 7.04 -4.79 -16.58
N ALA A 78 6.02 -5.60 -16.30
CA ALA A 78 4.91 -5.82 -17.23
C ALA A 78 4.13 -4.52 -17.53
N GLU A 79 3.83 -3.72 -16.50
CA GLU A 79 3.17 -2.42 -16.66
C GLU A 79 4.00 -1.45 -17.51
N ASN A 80 5.31 -1.35 -17.24
CA ASN A 80 6.20 -0.48 -18.01
C ASN A 80 6.33 -0.94 -19.46
N ARG A 81 6.40 -2.25 -19.72
CA ARG A 81 6.39 -2.79 -21.09
C ARG A 81 5.08 -2.47 -21.82
N GLN A 82 3.95 -2.54 -21.12
CA GLN A 82 2.65 -2.18 -21.68
C GLN A 82 2.53 -0.68 -21.97
N ARG A 83 3.08 0.17 -21.10
CA ARG A 83 3.08 1.64 -21.23
C ARG A 83 4.23 2.19 -22.08
N ARG A 84 5.16 1.35 -22.53
CA ARG A 84 6.36 1.77 -23.28
C ARG A 84 6.05 2.62 -24.51
N ASN A 85 4.95 2.31 -25.19
CA ASN A 85 4.49 3.02 -26.39
C ASN A 85 3.59 4.22 -26.08
N ASN A 86 3.37 4.53 -24.80
CA ASN A 86 2.53 5.65 -24.39
C ASN A 86 3.38 6.92 -24.24
N LEU A 87 2.78 8.05 -24.62
CA LEU A 87 3.16 9.38 -24.18
C LEU A 87 1.96 10.05 -23.51
N ARG A 88 2.26 10.96 -22.60
CA ARG A 88 1.31 11.75 -21.84
C ARG A 88 1.46 13.21 -22.20
N ASP A 89 0.42 13.76 -22.82
CA ASP A 89 0.35 15.17 -23.21
C ASP A 89 -0.46 15.97 -22.19
N GLN A 90 0.14 17.02 -21.64
CA GLN A 90 -0.43 17.85 -20.57
C GLN A 90 -0.56 19.31 -21.02
N GLY A 91 -1.66 19.98 -20.67
CA GLY A 91 -1.87 21.41 -20.97
C GLY A 91 -2.81 21.70 -22.14
N ILE A 92 -3.22 20.69 -22.90
CA ILE A 92 -4.25 20.82 -23.94
C ILE A 92 -5.59 21.10 -23.26
N ALA A 93 -6.25 22.22 -23.56
CA ALA A 93 -7.53 22.58 -22.95
C ALA A 93 -8.62 21.54 -23.25
N GLU A 94 -9.54 21.33 -22.31
CA GLU A 94 -10.62 20.35 -22.45
C GLU A 94 -11.59 20.78 -23.57
N GLY A 95 -11.98 19.85 -24.44
CA GLY A 95 -12.96 20.09 -25.51
C GLY A 95 -12.37 20.59 -26.82
N LEU A 96 -11.07 20.92 -26.88
CA LEU A 96 -10.39 21.28 -28.14
C LEU A 96 -10.33 20.11 -29.12
N GLU A 97 -10.41 18.86 -28.64
CA GLU A 97 -10.25 17.69 -29.49
C GLU A 97 -11.50 17.34 -30.31
N GLY A 98 -12.65 17.93 -29.97
CA GLY A 98 -13.92 17.59 -30.60
C GLY A 98 -14.35 16.15 -30.30
N GLN A 99 -14.91 15.46 -31.30
CA GLN A 99 -15.43 14.10 -31.16
C GLN A 99 -14.36 13.00 -31.26
N ASP A 100 -13.22 13.28 -31.90
CA ASP A 100 -12.16 12.29 -32.12
C ASP A 100 -10.79 12.80 -31.64
N THR A 101 -10.46 12.42 -30.40
CA THR A 101 -9.16 12.73 -29.78
C THR A 101 -7.99 12.17 -30.57
N ARG A 102 -8.14 11.01 -31.22
CA ARG A 102 -7.05 10.38 -31.98
C ARG A 102 -6.72 11.21 -33.23
N ALA A 103 -7.74 11.59 -34.00
CA ALA A 103 -7.54 12.41 -35.19
C ALA A 103 -6.96 13.79 -34.84
N TYR A 104 -7.46 14.41 -33.76
CA TYR A 104 -6.95 15.68 -33.27
C TYR A 104 -5.46 15.60 -32.93
N VAL A 105 -5.06 14.65 -32.08
CA VAL A 105 -3.66 14.50 -31.67
C VAL A 105 -2.75 14.14 -32.86
N ALA A 106 -3.22 13.31 -33.80
CA ALA A 106 -2.47 13.02 -35.02
C ALA A 106 -2.22 14.29 -35.84
N SER A 107 -3.23 15.15 -36.00
CA SER A 107 -3.08 16.43 -36.69
C SER A 107 -2.15 17.39 -35.95
N LEU A 108 -2.21 17.41 -34.62
CA LEU A 108 -1.37 18.24 -33.77
C LEU A 108 0.10 17.84 -33.90
N PHE A 109 0.40 16.54 -33.87
CA PHE A 109 1.78 16.06 -34.04
C PHE A 109 2.33 16.25 -35.44
N LYS A 110 1.50 16.10 -36.48
CA LYS A 110 1.89 16.42 -37.86
C LYS A 110 2.34 17.87 -38.01
N LYS A 111 1.68 18.79 -37.32
CA LYS A 111 2.03 20.22 -37.30
C LYS A 111 3.22 20.53 -36.40
N ALA A 112 3.33 19.83 -35.27
CA ALA A 112 4.43 19.98 -34.33
C ALA A 112 5.77 19.50 -34.90
N PHE A 113 5.73 18.45 -35.72
CA PHE A 113 6.91 17.78 -36.25
C PHE A 113 6.80 17.57 -37.78
N PRO A 114 6.87 18.64 -38.58
CA PRO A 114 6.77 18.53 -40.04
C PRO A 114 7.87 17.62 -40.62
N ASP A 115 9.07 17.67 -40.06
CA ASP A 115 10.21 16.86 -40.47
C ASP A 115 9.95 15.35 -40.37
N LEU A 116 9.09 14.88 -39.44
CA LEU A 116 8.74 13.46 -39.35
C LEU A 116 8.00 12.99 -40.61
N ILE A 117 7.20 13.87 -41.21
CA ILE A 117 6.45 13.58 -42.43
C ILE A 117 7.39 13.52 -43.64
N GLU A 118 8.38 14.41 -43.68
CA GLU A 118 9.41 14.43 -44.74
C GLU A 118 10.22 13.13 -44.81
N TRP A 119 10.39 12.46 -43.67
CA TRP A 119 11.10 11.18 -43.55
C TRP A 119 10.20 9.96 -43.82
N ASN A 120 8.99 10.21 -44.35
CA ASN A 120 7.97 9.21 -44.65
C ASN A 120 7.58 8.35 -43.43
N TRP A 121 7.69 8.91 -42.23
CA TRP A 121 7.15 8.26 -41.03
C TRP A 121 5.67 8.60 -40.91
N GLU A 122 4.82 7.62 -41.19
CA GLU A 122 3.40 7.76 -40.93
C GLU A 122 3.17 7.82 -39.41
N ILE A 123 2.57 8.91 -38.94
CA ILE A 123 2.23 9.08 -37.52
C ILE A 123 1.03 8.17 -37.20
N GLU A 124 1.33 6.91 -36.91
CA GLU A 124 0.34 5.91 -36.54
C GLU A 124 0.05 5.95 -35.03
N ILE A 125 -1.01 6.66 -34.68
CA ILE A 125 -1.60 6.61 -33.33
C ILE A 125 -2.65 5.51 -33.35
N GLN A 126 -2.61 4.57 -32.41
CA GLN A 126 -3.66 3.54 -32.31
C GLN A 126 -4.78 3.97 -31.36
N ARG A 127 -4.42 4.63 -30.23
CA ARG A 127 -5.38 5.09 -29.23
C ARG A 127 -4.95 6.45 -28.69
N ALA A 128 -5.90 7.36 -28.54
CA ALA A 128 -5.70 8.59 -27.79
C ALA A 128 -6.97 8.87 -26.98
N HIS A 129 -6.80 9.15 -25.69
CA HIS A 129 -7.92 9.45 -24.80
C HIS A 129 -7.46 10.28 -23.61
N ARG A 130 -8.37 11.05 -23.01
CA ARG A 130 -8.13 11.74 -21.75
C ARG A 130 -7.98 10.73 -20.62
N PHE A 131 -6.97 10.95 -19.79
CA PHE A 131 -6.71 10.12 -18.62
C PHE A 131 -7.75 10.43 -17.53
N PRO A 132 -8.49 9.43 -17.02
CA PRO A 132 -9.66 9.65 -16.18
C PRO A 132 -9.33 10.08 -14.73
N LEU A 133 -8.08 10.40 -14.40
CA LEU A 133 -7.72 10.77 -13.04
C LEU A 133 -8.54 11.98 -12.56
N MET A 134 -9.03 11.89 -11.32
CA MET A 134 -9.73 12.95 -10.61
C MET A 134 -9.02 14.30 -10.84
N ARG A 135 -9.80 15.33 -11.22
CA ARG A 135 -9.28 16.70 -11.36
C ARG A 135 -8.54 17.05 -10.07
N LYS A 136 -7.21 17.18 -10.14
CA LYS A 136 -6.45 17.70 -9.00
C LYS A 136 -6.80 19.17 -8.88
N LYS A 137 -7.72 19.50 -7.96
CA LYS A 137 -7.87 20.85 -7.45
C LYS A 137 -6.61 21.15 -6.66
N GLN A 138 -5.70 21.95 -7.22
CA GLN A 138 -4.65 22.55 -6.40
C GLN A 138 -5.23 23.80 -5.77
N THR A 139 -5.38 23.78 -4.45
CA THR A 139 -5.57 24.98 -3.64
C THR A 139 -4.24 25.73 -3.66
N LEU A 140 -4.07 26.65 -4.61
CA LEU A 140 -3.04 27.68 -4.49
C LEU A 140 -3.48 28.64 -3.39
N ASP A 141 -2.54 29.09 -2.53
CA ASP A 141 -2.73 29.91 -1.32
C ASP A 141 -3.37 31.31 -1.56
N THR A 142 -4.02 31.54 -2.69
CA THR A 142 -4.70 32.80 -3.04
C THR A 142 -5.93 32.52 -3.92
N SER A 143 -7.06 32.18 -3.29
CA SER A 143 -8.45 32.36 -3.76
C SER A 143 -8.83 32.03 -5.21
N ARG A 144 -8.03 31.27 -5.97
CA ARG A 144 -8.35 30.81 -7.33
C ARG A 144 -8.10 29.31 -7.43
N GLU A 145 -9.18 28.53 -7.41
CA GLU A 145 -9.13 27.12 -7.80
C GLU A 145 -8.76 27.03 -9.27
N GLN A 146 -7.49 26.74 -9.59
CA GLN A 146 -7.09 26.50 -10.98
C GLN A 146 -7.36 25.03 -11.33
N ILE A 147 -8.37 24.80 -12.17
CA ILE A 147 -8.64 23.49 -12.75
C ILE A 147 -7.64 23.25 -13.87
N TYR A 148 -6.72 22.31 -13.67
CA TYR A 148 -5.81 21.87 -14.73
C TYR A 148 -6.53 20.88 -15.66
N PRO A 149 -6.36 21.01 -16.99
CA PRO A 149 -6.95 20.06 -17.92
C PRO A 149 -6.37 18.66 -17.73
N GLN A 150 -7.20 17.63 -17.89
CA GLN A 150 -6.75 16.24 -17.82
C GLN A 150 -5.70 15.95 -18.90
N ALA A 151 -4.71 15.13 -18.58
CA ALA A 151 -3.71 14.73 -19.57
C ALA A 151 -4.33 13.83 -20.65
N ILE A 152 -3.85 13.89 -21.88
CA ILE A 152 -4.17 12.92 -22.93
C ILE A 152 -3.10 11.83 -22.91
N ILE A 153 -3.50 10.56 -22.90
CA ILE A 153 -2.58 9.44 -23.15
C ILE A 153 -2.67 9.07 -24.62
N VAL A 154 -1.52 9.03 -25.27
CA VAL A 154 -1.35 8.71 -26.68
C VAL A 154 -0.57 7.41 -26.79
N TYR A 155 -1.19 6.39 -27.37
CA TYR A 155 -0.56 5.11 -27.69
C TYR A 155 -0.12 5.10 -29.15
N PHE A 156 1.18 5.00 -29.37
CA PHE A 156 1.78 4.87 -30.70
C PHE A 156 1.82 3.41 -31.14
N GLY A 157 1.54 3.15 -32.42
CA GLY A 157 1.69 1.80 -32.98
C GLY A 157 3.15 1.34 -33.00
N ASN A 158 4.09 2.28 -33.14
CA ASN A 158 5.51 2.01 -33.23
C ASN A 158 6.28 2.67 -32.08
N PHE A 159 7.11 1.88 -31.37
CA PHE A 159 7.98 2.35 -30.31
C PHE A 159 9.01 3.37 -30.80
N LEU A 160 9.58 3.18 -31.99
CA LEU A 160 10.59 4.08 -32.56
C LEU A 160 9.98 5.46 -32.84
N LEU A 161 8.77 5.48 -33.42
CA LEU A 161 8.01 6.71 -33.63
C LEU A 161 7.81 7.46 -32.31
N ARG A 162 7.35 6.75 -31.28
CA ARG A 162 7.19 7.31 -29.93
C ARG A 162 8.49 7.90 -29.39
N GLN A 163 9.61 7.18 -29.53
CA GLN A 163 10.90 7.63 -29.01
C GLN A 163 11.38 8.89 -29.72
N VAL A 164 11.27 8.94 -31.04
CA VAL A 164 11.69 10.10 -31.83
C VAL A 164 10.81 11.32 -31.54
N VAL A 165 9.48 11.13 -31.40
CA VAL A 165 8.58 12.21 -30.95
C VAL A 165 9.00 12.72 -29.57
N PHE A 166 9.35 11.82 -28.65
CA PHE A 166 9.81 12.20 -27.31
C PHE A 166 11.15 12.93 -27.31
N GLU A 167 12.11 12.51 -28.14
CA GLU A 167 13.43 13.14 -28.26
C GLU A 167 13.36 14.53 -28.91
N ARG A 168 12.44 14.71 -29.87
CA ARG A 168 12.21 15.99 -30.54
C ARG A 168 11.37 16.95 -29.69
N ALA A 169 10.52 16.42 -28.82
CA ALA A 169 9.82 17.23 -27.83
C ALA A 169 10.84 17.80 -26.84
N PRO A 170 10.82 19.11 -26.55
CA PRO A 170 11.83 19.71 -25.70
C PRO A 170 11.67 19.21 -24.25
N PRO A 171 12.75 18.71 -23.61
CA PRO A 171 12.67 18.18 -22.26
C PRO A 171 12.29 19.30 -21.30
N ASN A 172 11.19 19.10 -20.55
CA ASN A 172 10.67 20.03 -19.55
C ASN A 172 10.21 21.41 -20.07
N SER A 173 10.08 21.60 -21.39
CA SER A 173 9.59 22.86 -21.97
C SER A 173 8.24 22.68 -22.64
N LYS A 174 7.48 23.78 -22.72
CA LYS A 174 6.19 23.81 -23.41
C LYS A 174 6.43 23.83 -24.91
N MET A 175 5.79 22.92 -25.63
CA MET A 175 5.67 22.99 -27.08
C MET A 175 4.43 23.80 -27.41
N THR A 176 4.57 24.81 -28.26
CA THR A 176 3.45 25.66 -28.69
C THR A 176 3.18 25.44 -30.16
N VAL A 177 1.99 24.92 -30.47
CA VAL A 177 1.54 24.66 -31.84
C VAL A 177 0.20 25.37 -32.02
N GLU A 178 0.10 26.30 -32.97
CA GLU A 178 -1.13 27.04 -33.26
C GLU A 178 -1.78 27.71 -32.02
N GLY A 179 -0.95 28.20 -31.09
CA GLY A 179 -1.41 28.81 -29.84
C GLY A 179 -1.79 27.82 -28.73
N VAL A 180 -1.70 26.51 -28.98
CA VAL A 180 -1.86 25.46 -27.97
C VAL A 180 -0.49 25.12 -27.39
N SER A 181 -0.29 25.44 -26.11
CA SER A 181 0.92 25.06 -25.38
C SER A 181 0.70 23.78 -24.58
N PHE A 182 1.50 22.75 -24.85
CA PHE A 182 1.44 21.48 -24.13
C PHE A 182 2.82 20.89 -23.83
N PHE A 183 2.86 19.94 -22.90
CA PHE A 183 4.05 19.19 -22.53
C PHE A 183 3.85 17.72 -22.84
N THR A 184 4.84 17.09 -23.45
CA THR A 184 4.86 15.65 -23.71
C THR A 184 5.80 14.96 -22.73
N ARG A 185 5.34 13.91 -22.06
CA ARG A 185 6.14 13.10 -21.13
C ARG A 185 5.97 11.61 -21.39
N PRO A 186 6.94 10.78 -20.99
CA PRO A 186 6.75 9.34 -20.95
C PRO A 186 5.66 8.97 -19.94
N ASP A 187 4.90 7.91 -20.24
CA ASP A 187 4.00 7.28 -19.28
C ASP A 187 4.74 6.10 -18.62
N PHE A 188 4.98 6.20 -17.32
CA PHE A 188 5.68 5.18 -16.53
C PHE A 188 4.74 4.64 -15.44
N ALA A 189 5.05 3.44 -14.94
CA ALA A 189 4.45 2.94 -13.73
C ALA A 189 4.73 3.86 -12.54
N HIS A 190 3.79 3.88 -11.60
CA HIS A 190 3.83 4.73 -10.41
C HIS A 190 5.17 4.61 -9.69
N ASP A 191 5.58 3.37 -9.39
CA ASP A 191 6.80 3.07 -8.63
C ASP A 191 8.08 3.44 -9.41
N THR A 192 8.01 3.45 -10.74
CA THR A 192 9.10 3.93 -11.60
C THR A 192 9.17 5.45 -11.59
N VAL A 193 8.04 6.15 -11.48
CA VAL A 193 8.00 7.61 -11.34
C VAL A 193 8.54 8.02 -9.97
N GLU A 194 8.17 7.34 -8.89
CA GLU A 194 8.65 7.67 -7.54
C GLU A 194 10.17 7.52 -7.37
N ARG A 195 10.79 6.61 -8.13
CA ARG A 195 12.24 6.39 -8.09
C ARG A 195 13.08 7.37 -8.93
N ARG A 196 12.46 8.20 -9.78
CA ARG A 196 13.16 9.13 -10.69
C ARG A 196 13.18 10.55 -10.17
#